data_AF-A0A509LAU4-F1
#
_entry.id   AF-A0A509LAU4-F1
#
_cell.length_a   1.000
_cell.length_b   1.000
_cell.length_c   1.000
_cell.angle_alpha   90.00
_cell.angle_beta   90.00
_cell.angle_gamma   90.00
#
_symmetry.space_group_name_H-M   'P 1'
#
loop_
_entity.id
_entity.type
_entity.pdbx_description
1 polymer ?
#
loop_
_entity_poly.entity_id
_entity_poly.type
_entity_poly.pdbx_seq_one_letter_code
_entity_poly.pdbx_strand_id
1 'polypeptide(L)'
;MKLAEGLKVIEKGWIVKPKGFRVRYQKRVDSKIVTEYSPRLEDAALDSDVTTWRYAWKLFQATQTVPGEIAEDELVNITVVDELDNPVIYYVTGEKETFNMKDESL
;
A
#
# COMPACT_ATOMS: atom_id res chain seq x y z
N MET A 1 -13.50 -4.32 -31.43
CA MET A 1 -12.75 -3.11 -31.07
C MET A 1 -11.29 -3.48 -30.93
N LYS A 2 -10.37 -2.74 -31.56
CA LYS A 2 -8.93 -2.96 -31.38
C LYS A 2 -8.47 -2.31 -30.07
N LEU A 3 -7.46 -2.88 -29.40
CA LEU A 3 -6.90 -2.34 -28.15
C LEU A 3 -6.53 -0.85 -28.29
N ALA A 4 -5.94 -0.47 -29.42
CA ALA A 4 -5.56 0.91 -29.73
C ALA A 4 -6.76 1.89 -29.82
N GLU A 5 -7.94 1.41 -30.18
CA GLU A 5 -9.16 2.24 -30.22
C GLU A 5 -9.71 2.46 -28.81
N GLY A 6 -9.65 1.43 -27.95
CA GLY A 6 -10.02 1.54 -26.54
C GLY A 6 -9.10 2.51 -25.78
N LEU A 7 -7.79 2.45 -26.03
CA LEU A 7 -6.81 3.34 -25.41
C LEU A 7 -7.01 4.83 -25.78
N LYS A 8 -7.45 5.13 -27.01
CA LYS A 8 -7.73 6.51 -27.45
C LYS A 8 -8.98 7.14 -26.81
N VAL A 9 -9.98 6.31 -26.49
CA VAL A 9 -11.19 6.78 -25.76
C VAL A 9 -10.83 7.11 -24.31
N ILE A 10 -9.96 6.28 -23.75
CA ILE A 10 -9.39 6.40 -22.40
C ILE A 10 -8.54 7.67 -22.24
N GLU A 11 -7.66 7.97 -23.21
CA GLU A 11 -6.73 9.10 -23.17
C GLU A 11 -7.43 10.48 -23.06
N LYS A 12 -8.66 10.59 -23.59
CA LYS A 12 -9.40 11.87 -23.62
C LYS A 12 -10.07 12.26 -22.30
N GLY A 13 -10.06 11.41 -21.28
CA GLY A 13 -10.78 11.68 -20.02
C GLY A 13 -10.17 11.05 -18.77
N TRP A 14 -8.95 10.51 -18.82
CA TRP A 14 -8.39 9.77 -17.69
C TRP A 14 -7.63 10.62 -16.68
N ILE A 15 -7.81 10.22 -15.42
CA ILE A 15 -6.99 10.57 -14.28
C ILE A 15 -5.57 10.09 -14.58
N VAL A 16 -4.59 10.99 -14.43
CA VAL A 16 -3.18 10.66 -14.60
C VAL A 16 -2.85 9.50 -13.67
N LYS A 17 -2.41 8.37 -14.22
CA LYS A 17 -1.98 7.22 -13.41
C LYS A 17 -0.77 7.65 -12.57
N PRO A 18 -0.75 7.35 -11.27
CA PRO A 18 0.43 7.53 -10.45
C PRO A 18 1.67 6.91 -11.07
N LYS A 19 2.81 7.58 -10.93
CA LYS A 19 4.10 7.15 -11.47
C LYS A 19 4.74 6.03 -10.66
N GLY A 20 4.37 5.88 -9.40
CA GLY A 20 4.93 4.88 -8.52
C GLY A 20 4.00 4.52 -7.37
N PHE A 21 4.19 3.31 -6.85
CA PHE A 21 3.42 2.77 -5.73
C PHE A 21 4.37 2.20 -4.68
N ARG A 22 3.99 2.35 -3.41
CA ARG A 22 4.67 1.73 -2.27
C ARG A 22 3.66 1.17 -1.28
N VAL A 23 4.08 0.15 -0.54
CA VAL A 23 3.40 -0.25 0.69
C VAL A 23 3.94 0.62 1.81
N ARG A 24 3.07 1.37 2.48
CA ARG A 24 3.36 2.09 3.72
C ARG A 24 2.84 1.28 4.89
N TYR A 25 3.65 1.10 5.92
CA TYR A 25 3.27 0.35 7.11
C TYR A 25 3.93 0.95 8.34
N GLN A 26 3.43 0.57 9.52
CA GLN A 26 4.01 0.91 10.80
C GLN A 26 4.54 -0.35 11.47
N LYS A 27 5.60 -0.22 12.26
CA LYS A 27 6.11 -1.29 13.13
C LYS A 27 6.71 -0.71 14.40
N ARG A 28 6.82 -1.52 15.45
CA ARG A 28 7.49 -1.12 16.70
C ARG A 28 9.00 -1.38 16.58
N VAL A 29 9.80 -0.33 16.78
CA VAL A 29 11.27 -0.38 16.86
C VAL A 29 11.68 0.40 18.11
N ASP A 30 12.45 -0.23 19.00
CA ASP A 30 12.93 0.40 20.25
C ASP A 30 11.80 1.09 21.06
N SER A 31 10.67 0.39 21.22
CA SER A 31 9.46 0.89 21.91
C SER A 31 8.80 2.12 21.27
N LYS A 32 9.11 2.43 20.01
CA LYS A 32 8.47 3.50 19.24
C LYS A 32 7.81 2.94 18.00
N ILE A 33 6.65 3.49 17.64
CA ILE A 33 6.02 3.22 16.35
C ILE A 33 6.74 4.07 15.29
N VAL A 34 7.27 3.40 14.27
CA VAL A 34 7.91 4.04 13.12
C VAL A 34 7.15 3.69 11.85
N THR A 35 7.03 4.66 10.94
CA THR A 35 6.45 4.45 9.61
C THR A 35 7.56 4.13 8.63
N GLU A 36 7.40 3.05 7.87
CA GLU A 36 8.33 2.62 6.83
C GLU A 36 7.60 2.35 5.50
N TYR A 37 8.40 2.20 4.45
CA TYR A 37 7.95 1.97 3.10
C TYR A 37 8.64 0.76 2.49
N SER A 38 7.91 -0.01 1.69
CA SER A 38 8.48 -1.03 0.82
C SER A 38 7.96 -0.88 -0.62
N PRO A 39 8.85 -0.72 -1.64
CA PRO A 39 10.29 -0.52 -1.51
C PRO A 39 10.63 0.76 -0.74
N ARG A 40 11.87 0.93 -0.26
CA ARG A 40 12.26 2.11 0.52
C ARG A 40 12.17 3.38 -0.34
N LEU A 41 12.15 4.55 0.30
CA LEU A 41 12.00 5.82 -0.40
C LEU A 41 13.14 6.10 -1.39
N GLU A 42 14.34 5.63 -1.08
CA GLU A 42 15.54 5.71 -1.93
C GLU A 42 15.54 4.73 -3.12
N ASP A 43 14.74 3.66 -3.06
CA ASP A 43 14.65 2.65 -4.12
C ASP A 43 13.65 3.06 -5.21
N ALA A 44 13.68 2.42 -6.38
CA ALA A 44 12.61 2.61 -7.35
C ALA A 44 11.24 2.17 -6.78
N ALA A 45 10.19 2.94 -7.06
CA ALA A 45 8.82 2.57 -6.70
C ALA A 45 8.29 1.44 -7.61
N LEU A 46 7.24 0.76 -7.17
CA LEU A 46 6.54 -0.24 -7.99
C LEU A 46 5.67 0.47 -9.04
N ASP A 47 5.46 -0.15 -10.19
CA ASP A 47 4.75 0.43 -11.34
C ASP A 47 3.27 0.01 -11.45
N SER A 48 2.83 -0.90 -10.58
CA SER A 48 1.44 -1.38 -10.49
C SER A 48 0.89 -1.32 -9.07
N ASP A 49 -0.24 -0.64 -8.94
CA ASP A 49 -1.12 -0.64 -7.77
C ASP A 49 -1.60 -2.05 -7.41
N VAL A 50 -2.05 -2.84 -8.38
CA VAL A 50 -2.54 -4.21 -8.18
C VAL A 50 -1.46 -5.10 -7.58
N THR A 51 -0.24 -5.07 -8.12
CA THR A 51 0.88 -5.86 -7.56
C THR A 51 1.29 -5.34 -6.18
N THR A 52 1.21 -4.03 -5.96
CA THR A 52 1.54 -3.42 -4.67
C THR A 52 0.52 -3.79 -3.59
N TRP A 53 -0.77 -3.83 -3.93
CA TRP A 53 -1.82 -4.33 -3.05
C TRP A 53 -1.66 -5.82 -2.73
N ARG A 54 -1.31 -6.63 -3.72
CA ARG A 54 -1.00 -8.05 -3.51
C ARG A 54 0.20 -8.22 -2.59
N TYR A 55 1.21 -7.36 -2.71
CA TYR A 55 2.37 -7.36 -1.85
C TYR A 55 2.03 -6.92 -0.42
N ALA A 56 1.24 -5.85 -0.25
CA ALA A 56 0.72 -5.43 1.06
C ALA A 56 -0.03 -6.56 1.78
N TRP A 57 -0.89 -7.29 1.05
CA TRP A 57 -1.58 -8.46 1.59
C TRP A 57 -0.62 -9.58 2.00
N LYS A 58 0.46 -9.81 1.22
CA LYS A 58 1.48 -10.80 1.58
C LYS A 58 2.28 -10.41 2.82
N LEU A 59 2.61 -9.13 2.98
CA LEU A 59 3.23 -8.62 4.20
C LEU A 59 2.30 -8.86 5.39
N PHE A 60 1.03 -8.45 5.29
CA PHE A 60 0.03 -8.72 6.31
C PHE A 60 -0.04 -10.20 6.70
N GLN A 61 -0.15 -11.12 5.73
CA GLN A 61 -0.20 -12.56 6.00
C GLN A 61 1.06 -13.09 6.68
N ALA A 62 2.25 -12.56 6.32
CA ALA A 62 3.53 -13.04 6.83
C ALA A 62 3.82 -12.55 8.25
N THR A 63 3.27 -11.41 8.64
CA THR A 63 3.57 -10.74 9.91
C THR A 63 2.39 -10.74 10.88
N GLN A 64 1.34 -11.51 10.58
CA GLN A 64 0.18 -11.63 11.45
C GLN A 64 0.56 -12.43 12.71
N THR A 65 0.56 -11.75 13.86
CA THR A 65 0.75 -12.31 15.19
C THR A 65 -0.59 -12.48 15.90
N VAL A 66 -0.59 -13.14 17.07
CA VAL A 66 -1.78 -13.37 17.90
C VAL A 66 -2.39 -12.02 18.33
N PRO A 67 -3.74 -11.87 18.36
CA PRO A 67 -4.37 -10.62 18.76
C PRO A 67 -3.93 -10.13 20.15
N GLY A 68 -3.45 -8.87 20.22
CA GLY A 68 -2.94 -8.23 21.43
C GLY A 68 -2.17 -6.93 21.13
N GLU A 69 -1.20 -6.60 21.98
CA GLU A 69 -0.21 -5.53 21.76
C GLU A 69 0.60 -5.77 20.48
N ILE A 70 1.08 -4.67 19.86
CA ILE A 70 1.95 -4.74 18.69
C ILE A 70 3.25 -5.42 19.11
N ALA A 71 3.47 -6.63 18.61
CA ALA A 71 4.69 -7.38 18.85
C ALA A 71 5.88 -6.68 18.15
N GLU A 72 7.09 -6.97 18.64
CA GLU A 72 8.31 -6.54 17.95
C GLU A 72 8.32 -7.13 16.53
N ASP A 73 8.63 -6.29 15.54
CA ASP A 73 8.54 -6.59 14.10
C ASP A 73 7.14 -6.89 13.52
N GLU A 74 6.05 -6.76 14.30
CA GLU A 74 4.70 -6.82 13.74
C GLU A 74 4.43 -5.60 12.84
N LEU A 75 3.98 -5.86 11.62
CA LEU A 75 3.55 -4.82 10.69
C LEU A 75 2.07 -4.52 10.89
N VAL A 76 1.78 -3.25 11.16
CA VAL A 76 0.43 -2.72 11.40
C VAL A 76 0.14 -1.57 10.45
N ASN A 77 -1.13 -1.21 10.32
CA ASN A 77 -1.58 -0.07 9.52
C ASN A 77 -1.02 -0.09 8.08
N ILE A 78 -1.05 -1.28 7.47
CA ILE A 78 -0.45 -1.54 6.15
C ILE A 78 -1.38 -1.01 5.06
N THR A 79 -0.89 -0.07 4.25
CA THR A 79 -1.62 0.65 3.21
C THR A 79 -0.80 0.76 1.92
N VAL A 80 -1.45 1.03 0.79
CA VAL A 80 -0.76 1.36 -0.46
C VAL A 80 -0.88 2.85 -0.74
N VAL A 81 0.24 3.47 -1.10
CA VAL A 81 0.34 4.90 -1.39
C VAL A 81 0.99 5.14 -2.76
N ASP A 82 0.69 6.28 -3.36
CA ASP A 82 1.34 6.75 -4.58
C ASP A 82 2.67 7.49 -4.31
N GLU A 83 3.31 8.02 -5.35
CA GLU A 83 4.57 8.77 -5.23
C GLU A 83 4.46 10.09 -4.46
N LEU A 84 3.24 10.58 -4.21
CA LEU A 84 2.95 11.77 -3.43
C LEU A 84 2.43 11.42 -2.02
N ASP A 85 2.53 10.16 -1.62
CA ASP A 85 2.02 9.59 -0.36
C ASP A 85 0.49 9.66 -0.20
N ASN A 86 -0.26 9.77 -1.32
CA ASN A 86 -1.71 9.68 -1.28
C ASN A 86 -2.16 8.22 -1.18
N PRO A 87 -3.18 7.91 -0.38
CA PRO A 87 -3.76 6.56 -0.33
C PRO A 87 -4.33 6.14 -1.69
N VAL A 88 -3.95 4.96 -2.14
CA VAL A 88 -4.47 4.34 -3.35
C VAL A 88 -5.71 3.51 -3.00
N ILE A 89 -6.70 3.48 -3.88
CA ILE A 89 -7.91 2.67 -3.67
C ILE A 89 -7.59 1.18 -3.82
N TYR A 90 -8.16 0.34 -2.96
CA TYR A 90 -8.00 -1.10 -3.06
C TYR A 90 -8.81 -1.66 -4.22
N TYR A 91 -8.12 -2.23 -5.20
CA TYR A 91 -8.74 -2.68 -6.45
C TYR A 91 -9.79 -3.79 -6.26
N VAL A 92 -9.78 -4.51 -5.13
CA VAL A 92 -10.73 -5.59 -4.86
C VAL A 92 -12.09 -5.05 -4.40
N THR A 93 -12.09 -4.04 -3.54
CA THR A 93 -13.32 -3.48 -2.93
C THR A 93 -13.77 -2.18 -3.58
N GLY A 94 -12.85 -1.44 -4.21
CA GLY A 94 -13.10 -0.08 -4.69
C GLY A 94 -13.09 0.98 -3.59
N GLU A 95 -12.63 0.65 -2.38
CA GLU A 95 -12.59 1.52 -1.21
C GLU A 95 -11.16 1.73 -0.68
N LYS A 96 -10.98 2.66 0.26
CA LYS A 96 -9.72 2.78 1.01
C LYS A 96 -9.60 1.58 1.94
N GLU A 97 -8.42 0.97 1.99
CA GLU A 97 -8.16 -0.23 2.77
C GLU A 97 -6.90 -0.08 3.62
N THR A 98 -6.93 -0.68 4.82
CA THR A 98 -5.78 -0.75 5.73
C THR A 98 -5.76 -2.13 6.36
N PHE A 99 -4.73 -2.93 6.05
CA PHE A 99 -4.56 -4.23 6.70
C PHE A 99 -3.95 -4.09 8.09
N ASN A 100 -4.36 -4.98 9.00
CA ASN A 100 -3.95 -5.00 10.41
C ASN A 100 -4.07 -3.61 11.08
N MET A 101 -5.25 -3.01 10.98
CA MET A 101 -5.50 -1.69 11.55
C MET A 101 -5.38 -1.74 13.09
N LYS A 102 -4.52 -0.87 13.64
CA LYS A 102 -4.29 -0.69 15.08
C LYS A 102 -4.31 0.80 15.40
N ASP A 103 -4.81 1.14 16.57
CA ASP A 103 -4.85 2.53 17.05
C ASP A 103 -3.42 3.03 17.32
N GLU A 104 -3.13 4.27 16.97
CA GLU A 104 -1.78 4.88 17.06
C GLU A 104 -1.37 5.23 18.50
N SER A 105 -2.28 5.01 19.46
CA SER A 105 -2.12 5.36 20.89
C SER A 105 -1.42 4.28 21.75
N LEU A 106 -0.79 3.27 21.13
CA LEU A 106 -0.10 2.14 21.80
C LEU A 106 1.41 2.31 22.00
#